data_AF-A0A448X8S1-F1
#
_entry.id   AF-A0A448X8S1-F1
#
_cell.length_a   1.000
_cell.length_b   1.000
_cell.length_c   1.000
_cell.angle_alpha   90.00
_cell.angle_beta   90.00
_cell.angle_gamma   90.00
#
_symmetry.space_group_name_H-M   'P 1'
#
loop_
_entity.id
_entity.type
_entity.pdbx_description
1 polymer ?
#
loop_
_entity_poly.entity_id
_entity_poly.type
_entity_poly.pdbx_seq_one_letter_code
_entity_poly.pdbx_strand_id
1 'polypeptide(L)'
;MLTETDVGVEVDLIDPDVFKIDKGAKLHPNDEVLLEDDNPGVLNSRTSRHQRYVSWLRKTEYISTEMYNRWSNTEKVESKLGYGIKKRLNEEPLYRDRESQLSAIEATFKAAKSPIKAHYSKPNVHALEVLPVFPDYTLWRYPCAQVIFDDDPARKGALTLDHKDDVTQAVIRGMVDETGDHFVAYFLPMEETKQLRRLDSETKIPYTEGAAYEYELAREYNWNVKNKSMANYEENYCFIFRNDVERNTRVVRMLMLYRLIREVVLSVLFCF
;
A
#
# COMPACT_ATOMS: atom_id res chain seq x y z
N MET A 1 18.30 -13.70 61.42
CA MET A 1 17.14 -13.56 62.33
C MET A 1 17.58 -14.03 63.71
N LEU A 2 17.08 -13.43 64.78
CA LEU A 2 17.22 -14.00 66.14
C LEU A 2 16.04 -14.95 66.33
N THR A 3 16.17 -16.20 65.88
CA THR A 3 15.15 -17.24 66.05
C THR A 3 15.47 -18.13 67.23
N GLU A 4 14.46 -18.82 67.76
CA GLU A 4 14.63 -19.91 68.72
C GLU A 4 15.57 -20.99 68.18
N THR A 5 16.10 -21.82 69.06
CA THR A 5 17.12 -22.84 68.73
C THR A 5 16.65 -23.79 67.62
N ASP A 6 15.34 -24.02 67.54
CA ASP A 6 14.72 -24.94 66.58
C ASP A 6 14.27 -24.25 65.29
N VAL A 7 14.73 -23.01 65.04
CA VAL A 7 14.47 -22.25 63.81
C VAL A 7 12.96 -22.04 63.55
N GLY A 8 12.12 -22.22 64.57
CA GLY A 8 10.66 -22.09 64.49
C GLY A 8 9.92 -23.29 63.90
N VAL A 9 10.56 -24.47 63.82
CA VAL A 9 9.94 -25.72 63.33
C VAL A 9 9.79 -26.71 64.49
N GLU A 10 8.57 -26.91 64.96
CA GLU A 10 8.24 -27.90 66.00
C GLU A 10 8.03 -29.28 65.36
N VAL A 11 8.78 -30.29 65.80
CA VAL A 11 8.70 -31.66 65.26
C VAL A 11 7.93 -32.55 66.24
N ASP A 12 6.65 -32.76 65.97
CA ASP A 12 5.79 -33.62 66.80
C ASP A 12 5.90 -35.10 66.40
N LEU A 13 6.57 -35.91 67.22
CA LEU A 13 6.75 -37.35 66.98
C LEU A 13 5.63 -38.22 67.59
N ILE A 14 4.62 -37.61 68.21
CA ILE A 14 3.55 -38.33 68.92
C ILE A 14 2.45 -38.76 67.93
N ASP A 15 2.13 -37.92 66.95
CA ASP A 15 1.15 -38.23 65.91
C ASP A 15 1.82 -38.64 64.58
N PRO A 16 1.82 -39.94 64.22
CA PRO A 16 2.44 -40.41 62.98
C PRO A 16 1.67 -40.00 61.71
N ASP A 17 0.43 -39.52 61.82
CA ASP A 17 -0.36 -39.11 60.65
C ASP A 17 0.07 -37.72 60.12
N VAL A 18 0.69 -36.86 60.93
CA VAL A 18 1.13 -35.49 60.55
C VAL A 18 2.16 -35.51 59.41
N PHE A 19 3.05 -36.51 59.38
CA PHE A 19 4.10 -36.65 58.36
C PHE A 19 3.75 -37.66 57.26
N LYS A 20 2.49 -38.09 57.19
CA LYS A 20 2.06 -39.11 56.23
C LYS A 20 2.03 -38.55 54.82
N ILE A 21 2.92 -39.08 53.97
CA ILE A 21 3.04 -38.66 52.57
C ILE A 21 1.89 -39.25 51.76
N ASP A 22 1.04 -38.39 51.19
CA ASP A 22 0.10 -38.79 50.16
C ASP A 22 0.83 -39.01 48.82
N LYS A 23 0.65 -40.19 48.21
CA LYS A 23 1.32 -40.57 46.96
C LYS A 23 0.81 -39.77 45.75
N GLY A 24 -0.33 -39.09 45.88
CA GLY A 24 -0.91 -38.24 44.83
C GLY A 24 -0.58 -36.74 44.96
N ALA A 25 0.09 -36.32 46.03
CA ALA A 25 0.39 -34.92 46.26
C ALA A 25 1.37 -34.38 45.21
N LYS A 26 1.03 -33.24 44.60
CA LYS A 26 1.93 -32.49 43.71
C LYS A 26 2.51 -31.32 44.48
N LEU A 27 3.80 -31.08 44.29
CA LEU A 27 4.48 -29.94 44.90
C LEU A 27 3.89 -28.63 44.35
N HIS A 28 3.74 -27.62 45.20
CA HIS A 28 3.31 -26.30 44.76
C HIS A 28 4.46 -25.62 44.01
N PRO A 29 4.19 -24.82 42.94
CA PRO A 29 5.26 -24.20 42.15
C PRO A 29 6.23 -23.33 42.97
N ASN A 30 5.75 -22.68 44.03
CA ASN A 30 6.63 -21.89 44.91
C ASN A 30 7.59 -22.77 45.71
N ASP A 31 7.15 -23.96 46.13
CA ASP A 31 7.99 -24.88 46.90
C ASP A 31 9.00 -25.58 45.99
N GLU A 32 8.62 -25.82 44.72
CA GLU A 32 9.52 -26.35 43.69
C GLU A 32 10.72 -25.41 43.44
N VAL A 33 10.48 -24.09 43.42
CA VAL A 33 11.55 -23.08 43.29
C VAL A 33 12.50 -23.10 44.50
N LEU A 34 12.00 -23.39 45.70
CA LEU A 34 12.84 -23.45 46.90
C LEU A 34 13.74 -24.70 46.93
N LEU A 35 13.43 -25.71 46.12
CA LEU A 35 14.27 -26.91 45.95
C LEU A 35 15.34 -26.74 44.86
N GLU A 36 15.35 -25.62 44.12
CA GLU A 36 16.40 -25.35 43.13
C GLU A 36 17.74 -25.09 43.85
N ASP A 37 18.78 -25.87 43.49
CA ASP A 37 20.14 -25.59 43.95
C ASP A 37 20.60 -24.23 43.41
N ASP A 38 21.29 -23.44 44.24
CA ASP A 38 21.97 -22.20 43.85
C ASP A 38 23.11 -22.50 42.85
N ASN A 39 22.73 -22.76 41.60
CA ASN A 39 23.69 -23.00 40.53
C ASN A 39 24.29 -21.65 40.11
N PRO A 40 25.59 -21.39 40.32
CA PRO A 40 26.22 -20.11 39.99
C PRO A 40 26.16 -19.77 38.48
N GLY A 41 25.74 -20.71 37.63
CA GLY A 41 25.41 -20.47 36.23
C GLY A 41 24.17 -19.60 36.00
N VAL A 42 23.21 -19.57 36.94
CA VAL A 42 21.96 -18.81 36.81
C VAL A 42 22.15 -17.32 37.13
N LEU A 43 23.12 -17.00 38.01
CA LEU A 43 23.54 -15.60 38.28
C LEU A 43 24.18 -14.93 37.06
N ASN A 44 24.62 -15.70 36.07
CA ASN A 44 25.07 -15.19 34.77
C ASN A 44 23.88 -14.92 33.83
N SER A 45 22.94 -14.09 34.27
CA SER A 45 21.97 -13.35 33.43
C SER A 45 22.67 -12.31 32.52
N ARG A 46 23.77 -12.70 31.87
CA ARG A 46 24.55 -11.87 30.94
C ARG A 46 23.82 -11.69 29.61
N THR A 47 22.77 -12.47 29.36
CA THR A 47 21.94 -12.43 28.15
C THR A 47 21.18 -11.12 27.99
N SER A 48 20.81 -10.45 29.10
CA SER A 48 20.14 -9.13 29.09
C SER A 48 20.97 -8.04 28.39
N ARG A 49 22.31 -8.12 28.43
CA ARG A 49 23.18 -7.09 27.84
C ARG A 49 23.36 -7.23 26.32
N HIS A 50 23.19 -8.45 25.78
CA HIS A 50 23.36 -8.72 24.35
C HIS A 50 22.11 -8.39 23.50
N GLN A 51 20.99 -8.06 24.13
CA GLN A 51 19.74 -7.69 23.48
C GLN A 51 19.50 -6.17 23.43
N ARG A 52 20.52 -5.36 23.76
CA ARG A 52 20.41 -3.90 23.62
C ARG A 52 20.42 -3.53 22.14
N TYR A 53 19.30 -2.98 21.67
CA TYR A 53 19.21 -2.43 20.33
C TYR A 53 20.05 -1.17 20.25
N VAL A 54 21.02 -1.17 19.35
CA VAL A 54 21.94 -0.06 19.11
C VAL A 54 21.79 0.34 17.66
N SER A 55 21.39 1.59 17.40
CA SER A 55 21.02 2.06 16.06
C SER A 55 22.16 2.02 15.03
N TRP A 56 23.41 2.06 15.48
CA TRP A 56 24.61 2.04 14.63
C TRP A 56 25.21 0.65 14.44
N LEU A 57 24.78 -0.36 15.19
CA LEU A 57 25.31 -1.72 15.09
C LEU A 57 24.31 -2.62 14.36
N ARG A 58 24.61 -2.96 13.10
CA ARG A 58 23.80 -3.91 12.32
C ARG A 58 24.13 -5.35 12.70
N LYS A 59 23.14 -6.24 12.54
CA LYS A 59 23.37 -7.69 12.62
C LYS A 59 24.26 -8.11 11.45
N THR A 60 25.17 -9.05 11.71
CA THR A 60 26.01 -9.65 10.66
C THR A 60 25.14 -10.44 9.70
N GLU A 61 25.24 -10.18 8.40
CA GLU A 61 24.59 -10.97 7.35
C GLU A 61 25.55 -12.06 6.86
N TYR A 62 25.05 -13.29 6.76
CA TYR A 62 25.80 -14.39 6.14
C TYR A 62 25.59 -14.36 4.63
N ILE A 63 26.66 -14.47 3.87
CA ILE A 63 26.60 -14.49 2.40
C ILE A 63 26.04 -15.85 1.96
N SER A 64 24.80 -15.87 1.49
CA SER A 64 24.18 -17.06 0.89
C SER A 64 24.50 -17.17 -0.61
N THR A 65 24.45 -18.39 -1.14
CA THR A 65 24.69 -18.69 -2.56
C THR A 65 23.71 -17.98 -3.49
N GLU A 66 22.47 -17.74 -3.04
CA GLU A 66 21.46 -17.01 -3.83
C GLU A 66 21.81 -15.54 -4.06
N MET A 67 22.45 -14.88 -3.09
CA MET A 67 22.90 -13.48 -3.23
C MET A 67 24.06 -13.38 -4.23
N TYR A 68 25.01 -14.32 -4.18
CA TYR A 68 26.13 -14.37 -5.12
C TYR A 68 25.66 -14.63 -6.56
N ASN A 69 24.67 -15.51 -6.76
CA ASN A 69 24.10 -15.78 -8.08
C ASN A 69 23.32 -14.59 -8.68
N ARG A 70 22.86 -13.63 -7.87
CA ARG A 70 22.16 -12.42 -8.35
C ARG A 70 23.10 -11.30 -8.78
N TRP A 71 24.29 -11.19 -8.17
CA TRP A 71 25.28 -10.16 -8.51
C TRP A 71 26.37 -10.63 -9.47
N SER A 72 26.64 -11.94 -9.52
CA SER A 72 27.55 -12.51 -10.52
C SER A 72 26.81 -12.72 -11.84
N ASN A 73 26.91 -11.74 -12.73
CA ASN A 73 26.59 -11.90 -14.16
C ASN A 73 27.62 -12.76 -14.91
N THR A 74 28.53 -13.45 -14.21
CA THR A 74 29.38 -14.46 -14.84
C THR A 74 28.52 -15.70 -15.08
N GLU A 75 27.66 -15.60 -16.11
CA GLU A 75 26.98 -16.74 -16.72
C GLU A 75 28.03 -17.81 -16.99
N LYS A 76 28.00 -18.90 -16.21
CA LYS A 76 28.75 -20.10 -16.53
C LYS A 76 28.35 -20.48 -17.96
N VAL A 77 29.30 -20.44 -18.88
CA VAL A 77 29.07 -20.69 -20.31
C VAL A 77 28.38 -22.04 -20.55
N GLU A 78 28.60 -23.01 -19.65
CA GLU A 78 27.98 -24.33 -19.65
C GLU A 78 26.44 -24.28 -19.44
N SER A 79 25.91 -23.32 -18.68
CA SER A 79 24.46 -23.13 -18.51
C SER A 79 23.77 -22.46 -19.71
N LYS A 80 24.50 -21.75 -20.57
CA LYS A 80 23.92 -21.08 -21.75
C LYS A 80 23.47 -22.04 -22.84
N LEU A 81 24.17 -23.15 -23.03
CA LEU A 81 23.90 -24.04 -24.16
C LEU A 81 22.56 -24.80 -23.98
N GLY A 82 22.18 -25.14 -22.75
CA GLY A 82 20.90 -25.79 -22.45
C GLY A 82 19.75 -24.81 -22.16
N TYR A 83 20.03 -23.66 -21.57
CA TYR A 83 18.99 -22.70 -21.13
C TYR A 83 18.47 -21.84 -22.29
N GLY A 84 19.33 -21.47 -23.25
CA GLY A 84 18.93 -20.71 -24.43
C GLY A 84 18.01 -21.48 -25.38
N ILE A 85 18.22 -22.80 -25.51
CA ILE A 85 17.39 -23.67 -26.37
C ILE A 85 16.00 -23.86 -25.76
N LYS A 86 15.88 -24.09 -24.45
CA LYS A 86 14.58 -24.20 -23.76
C LYS A 86 13.78 -22.91 -23.77
N LYS A 87 14.45 -21.75 -23.63
CA LYS A 87 13.78 -20.45 -23.68
C LYS A 87 13.26 -20.13 -25.09
N ARG A 88 14.05 -20.45 -26.13
CA ARG A 88 13.63 -20.34 -27.53
C ARG A 88 12.54 -21.33 -27.94
N LEU A 89 12.48 -22.52 -27.33
CA LEU A 89 11.40 -23.49 -27.55
C LEU A 89 10.10 -23.09 -26.83
N ASN A 90 10.19 -22.43 -25.67
CA ASN A 90 9.02 -21.86 -24.98
C ASN A 90 8.54 -20.53 -25.59
N GLU A 91 9.38 -19.87 -26.38
CA GLU A 91 9.03 -18.73 -27.25
C GLU A 91 8.48 -19.22 -28.61
N GLU A 92 7.80 -20.39 -28.64
CA GLU A 92 6.81 -20.59 -29.69
C GLU A 92 5.87 -19.38 -29.70
N PRO A 93 5.49 -18.85 -30.88
CA PRO A 93 4.63 -17.70 -30.97
C PRO A 93 3.27 -18.07 -30.39
N LEU A 94 3.14 -17.79 -29.10
CA LEU A 94 1.99 -18.03 -28.26
C LEU A 94 0.81 -17.37 -28.98
N TYR A 95 -0.16 -18.19 -29.41
CA TYR A 95 -1.40 -17.76 -30.07
C TYR A 95 -1.31 -17.42 -31.57
N ARG A 96 -0.84 -18.36 -32.41
CA ARG A 96 -0.98 -18.26 -33.88
C ARG A 96 -2.43 -18.40 -34.35
N ASP A 97 -3.17 -19.33 -33.75
CA ASP A 97 -4.53 -19.65 -34.17
C ASP A 97 -5.57 -18.81 -33.42
N ARG A 98 -6.65 -18.44 -34.11
CA ARG A 98 -7.79 -17.73 -33.52
C ARG A 98 -8.37 -18.49 -32.33
N GLU A 99 -8.50 -19.81 -32.43
CA GLU A 99 -9.03 -20.65 -31.35
C GLU A 99 -8.10 -20.68 -30.14
N SER A 100 -6.79 -20.74 -30.37
CA SER A 100 -5.78 -20.64 -29.32
C SER A 100 -5.84 -19.28 -28.61
N GLN A 101 -6.02 -18.20 -29.36
CA GLN A 101 -6.23 -16.86 -28.79
C GLN A 101 -7.48 -16.78 -27.93
N LEU A 102 -8.62 -17.27 -28.43
CA LEU A 102 -9.89 -17.26 -27.70
C LEU A 102 -9.79 -18.08 -26.41
N SER A 103 -9.23 -19.29 -26.48
CA SER A 103 -9.02 -20.15 -25.32
C SER A 103 -8.13 -19.49 -24.26
N ALA A 104 -7.08 -18.80 -24.69
CA ALA A 104 -6.20 -18.08 -23.79
C ALA A 104 -6.90 -16.90 -23.11
N ILE A 105 -7.67 -16.11 -23.87
CA ILE A 105 -8.47 -15.00 -23.33
C ILE A 105 -9.44 -15.55 -22.27
N GLU A 106 -10.20 -16.59 -22.60
CA GLU A 106 -11.13 -17.22 -21.65
C GLU A 106 -10.44 -17.78 -20.40
N ALA A 107 -9.25 -18.36 -20.56
CA ALA A 107 -8.44 -18.84 -19.46
C ALA A 107 -8.04 -17.70 -18.49
N THR A 108 -7.73 -16.50 -18.99
CA THR A 108 -7.43 -15.35 -18.12
C THR A 108 -8.65 -14.91 -17.29
N PHE A 109 -9.85 -14.85 -17.90
CA PHE A 109 -11.08 -14.55 -17.18
C PHE A 109 -11.45 -15.61 -16.15
N LYS A 110 -11.17 -16.90 -16.45
CA LYS A 110 -11.38 -18.00 -15.51
C LYS A 110 -10.38 -17.93 -14.35
N ALA A 111 -9.11 -17.67 -14.63
CA ALA A 111 -8.06 -17.54 -13.62
C ALA A 111 -8.31 -16.35 -12.68
N ALA A 112 -8.74 -15.20 -13.22
CA ALA A 112 -9.04 -14.01 -12.43
C ALA A 112 -10.19 -14.20 -11.42
N LYS A 113 -11.11 -15.14 -11.67
CA LYS A 113 -12.21 -15.49 -10.75
C LYS A 113 -11.77 -16.43 -9.63
N SER A 114 -10.60 -17.05 -9.72
CA SER A 114 -10.11 -17.96 -8.68
C SER A 114 -9.64 -17.18 -7.43
N PRO A 115 -9.91 -17.69 -6.22
CA PRO A 115 -9.57 -16.98 -4.99
C PRO A 115 -8.04 -16.90 -4.79
N ILE A 116 -7.55 -15.70 -4.45
CA ILE A 116 -6.13 -15.43 -4.22
C ILE A 116 -5.76 -15.85 -2.78
N LYS A 117 -4.97 -16.92 -2.64
CA LYS A 117 -4.56 -17.45 -1.32
C LYS A 117 -3.25 -16.86 -0.78
N ALA A 118 -2.25 -16.69 -1.64
CA ALA A 118 -0.92 -16.23 -1.25
C ALA A 118 -0.25 -15.44 -2.39
N HIS A 119 0.66 -14.54 -2.02
CA HIS A 119 1.49 -13.83 -2.98
C HIS A 119 2.49 -14.77 -3.65
N TYR A 120 2.68 -14.63 -4.97
CA TYR A 120 3.46 -15.58 -5.78
C TYR A 120 4.89 -15.84 -5.28
N SER A 121 5.57 -14.81 -4.75
CA SER A 121 6.94 -14.91 -4.20
C SER A 121 7.02 -14.97 -2.67
N LYS A 122 5.94 -14.60 -1.97
CA LYS A 122 5.97 -14.38 -0.51
C LYS A 122 4.80 -15.14 0.12
N PRO A 123 5.01 -16.38 0.57
CA PRO A 123 3.91 -17.23 1.02
C PRO A 123 3.13 -16.66 2.21
N ASN A 124 3.78 -15.87 3.06
CA ASN A 124 3.19 -15.27 4.26
C ASN A 124 2.41 -13.96 3.98
N VAL A 125 2.26 -13.57 2.70
CA VAL A 125 1.49 -12.38 2.31
C VAL A 125 0.16 -12.83 1.71
N HIS A 126 -0.92 -12.41 2.34
CA HIS A 126 -2.30 -12.74 1.95
C HIS A 126 -3.02 -11.49 1.44
N ALA A 127 -3.95 -11.69 0.51
CA ALA A 127 -4.77 -10.60 -0.02
C ALA A 127 -5.82 -10.19 1.04
N LEU A 128 -5.89 -8.89 1.35
CA LEU A 128 -6.89 -8.33 2.25
C LEU A 128 -8.24 -8.12 1.54
N GLU A 129 -8.20 -7.46 0.38
CA GLU A 129 -9.37 -7.10 -0.42
C GLU A 129 -9.05 -7.33 -1.90
N VAL A 130 -10.06 -7.77 -2.67
CA VAL A 130 -9.96 -7.97 -4.12
C VAL A 130 -10.93 -7.03 -4.81
N LEU A 131 -10.38 -6.07 -5.56
CA LEU A 131 -11.16 -5.07 -6.28
C LEU A 131 -11.24 -5.44 -7.78
N PRO A 132 -12.41 -5.84 -8.29
CA PRO A 132 -12.55 -6.15 -9.71
C PRO A 132 -12.47 -4.87 -10.55
N VAL A 133 -11.77 -4.96 -11.68
CA VAL A 133 -11.63 -3.87 -12.65
C VAL A 133 -12.65 -4.05 -13.77
N PHE A 134 -13.54 -3.08 -13.94
CA PHE A 134 -14.53 -3.05 -15.01
C PHE A 134 -14.35 -1.82 -15.90
N PRO A 135 -14.69 -1.89 -17.20
CA PRO A 135 -14.75 -0.69 -18.02
C PRO A 135 -15.89 0.24 -17.56
N ASP A 136 -15.68 1.56 -17.64
CA ASP A 136 -16.74 2.52 -17.32
C ASP A 136 -17.61 2.83 -18.55
N TYR A 137 -18.91 2.52 -18.48
CA TYR A 137 -19.87 2.87 -19.54
C TYR A 137 -20.54 4.23 -19.36
N THR A 138 -20.28 4.91 -18.25
CA THR A 138 -20.87 6.23 -17.96
C THR A 138 -19.89 7.37 -18.25
N LEU A 139 -18.67 7.28 -17.72
CA LEU A 139 -17.68 8.35 -17.86
C LEU A 139 -16.86 8.29 -19.15
N TRP A 140 -16.86 7.19 -19.91
CA TRP A 140 -16.08 7.09 -21.16
C TRP A 140 -16.42 8.13 -22.22
N ARG A 141 -17.62 8.74 -22.16
CA ARG A 141 -18.03 9.80 -23.07
C ARG A 141 -17.25 11.09 -22.84
N TYR A 142 -16.78 11.33 -21.62
CA TYR A 142 -16.08 12.56 -21.26
C TYR A 142 -14.59 12.40 -21.56
N PRO A 143 -13.99 13.34 -22.31
CA PRO A 143 -12.56 13.31 -22.51
C PRO A 143 -11.87 13.70 -21.21
N CYS A 144 -10.92 12.89 -20.78
CA CYS A 144 -10.09 13.19 -19.61
C CYS A 144 -8.70 13.62 -20.08
N ALA A 145 -8.03 14.43 -19.26
CA ALA A 145 -6.62 14.74 -19.42
C ALA A 145 -5.92 14.57 -18.07
N GLN A 146 -4.73 13.99 -18.09
CA GLN A 146 -3.87 13.99 -16.91
C GLN A 146 -3.01 15.25 -16.96
N VAL A 147 -3.11 16.07 -15.92
CA VAL A 147 -2.29 17.26 -15.75
C VAL A 147 -1.21 16.94 -14.74
N ILE A 148 0.05 17.20 -15.09
CA ILE A 148 1.22 16.97 -14.24
C ILE A 148 1.86 18.33 -14.01
N PHE A 149 2.14 18.64 -12.75
CA PHE A 149 2.83 19.85 -12.35
C PHE A 149 4.27 19.51 -11.96
N ASP A 150 5.22 20.37 -12.33
CA ASP A 150 6.64 20.19 -11.97
C ASP A 150 6.91 20.47 -10.48
N ASP A 151 6.08 21.33 -9.88
CA ASP A 151 6.14 21.73 -8.47
C ASP A 151 4.75 21.65 -7.84
N ASP A 152 4.69 21.55 -6.53
CA ASP A 152 3.44 21.50 -5.77
C ASP A 152 2.59 22.76 -6.04
N PRO A 153 1.38 22.61 -6.64
CA PRO A 153 0.53 23.74 -6.99
C PRO A 153 -0.22 24.34 -5.78
N ALA A 154 -0.19 23.71 -4.60
CA ALA A 154 -0.90 24.17 -3.42
C ALA A 154 -0.26 25.39 -2.73
N ARG A 155 -0.96 25.98 -1.75
CA ARG A 155 -0.44 27.09 -0.93
C ARG A 155 0.79 26.63 -0.13
N LYS A 156 1.88 27.41 -0.19
CA LYS A 156 3.11 27.11 0.55
C LYS A 156 2.86 27.17 2.05
N GLY A 157 3.16 26.09 2.77
CA GLY A 157 3.08 26.03 4.24
C GLY A 157 1.75 25.51 4.80
N ALA A 158 0.82 25.02 3.96
CA ALA A 158 -0.42 24.40 4.43
C ALA A 158 -0.17 23.04 5.12
N LEU A 159 -1.01 22.70 6.10
CA LEU A 159 -1.05 21.38 6.72
C LEU A 159 -1.45 20.31 5.67
N THR A 160 -0.96 19.08 5.81
CA THR A 160 -1.18 17.99 4.83
C THR A 160 -2.64 17.66 4.53
N LEU A 161 -3.56 17.92 5.46
CA LEU A 161 -4.99 17.73 5.26
C LEU A 161 -5.61 18.85 4.42
N ASP A 162 -5.29 20.10 4.76
CA ASP A 162 -5.78 21.28 4.05
C ASP A 162 -5.25 21.33 2.61
N HIS A 163 -4.01 20.87 2.42
CA HIS A 163 -3.40 20.68 1.12
C HIS A 163 -4.23 19.77 0.18
N LYS A 164 -4.80 18.68 0.69
CA LYS A 164 -5.63 17.77 -0.13
C LYS A 164 -6.96 18.42 -0.51
N ASP A 165 -7.59 19.12 0.42
CA ASP A 165 -8.86 19.82 0.18
C ASP A 165 -8.65 20.95 -0.85
N ASP A 166 -7.57 21.71 -0.74
CA ASP A 166 -7.16 22.76 -1.69
C ASP A 166 -7.07 22.20 -3.11
N VAL A 167 -6.27 21.15 -3.26
CA VAL A 167 -5.95 20.57 -4.57
C VAL A 167 -7.19 19.93 -5.19
N THR A 168 -7.99 19.19 -4.40
CA THR A 168 -9.18 18.50 -4.92
C THR A 168 -10.29 19.44 -5.37
N GLN A 169 -10.38 20.63 -4.80
CA GLN A 169 -11.38 21.64 -5.17
C GLN A 169 -10.84 22.70 -6.14
N ALA A 170 -9.56 22.63 -6.51
CA ALA A 170 -8.94 23.58 -7.40
C ALA A 170 -9.55 23.55 -8.82
N VAL A 171 -9.55 24.71 -9.47
CA VAL A 171 -10.04 24.87 -10.83
C VAL A 171 -8.89 25.24 -11.75
N ILE A 172 -8.84 24.60 -12.92
CA ILE A 172 -7.84 24.86 -13.95
C ILE A 172 -8.54 25.48 -15.15
N ARG A 173 -8.05 26.63 -15.62
CA ARG A 173 -8.63 27.33 -16.79
C ARG A 173 -7.55 27.74 -17.77
N GLY A 174 -7.77 27.46 -19.06
CA GLY A 174 -6.95 28.02 -20.14
C GLY A 174 -7.28 29.49 -20.34
N MET A 175 -6.25 30.33 -20.38
CA MET A 175 -6.32 31.75 -20.67
C MET A 175 -5.48 32.08 -21.90
N VAL A 176 -5.81 33.19 -22.53
CA VAL A 176 -5.08 33.75 -23.66
C VAL A 176 -4.76 35.18 -23.30
N ASP A 177 -3.48 35.54 -23.34
CA ASP A 177 -3.01 36.91 -23.09
C ASP A 177 -3.36 37.83 -24.27
N GLU A 178 -3.24 39.14 -24.08
CA GLU A 178 -3.48 40.16 -25.12
C GLU A 178 -2.54 39.98 -26.34
N THR A 179 -1.38 39.34 -26.14
CA THR A 179 -0.41 38.98 -27.19
C THR A 179 -0.80 37.72 -27.98
N GLY A 180 -1.82 36.98 -27.54
CA GLY A 180 -2.24 35.69 -28.13
C GLY A 180 -1.52 34.46 -27.55
N ASP A 181 -0.70 34.65 -26.52
CA ASP A 181 -0.02 33.55 -25.83
C ASP A 181 -1.00 32.78 -24.93
N HIS A 182 -0.95 31.44 -24.99
CA HIS A 182 -1.87 30.57 -24.25
C HIS A 182 -1.19 30.05 -22.99
N PHE A 183 -1.79 30.29 -21.83
CA PHE A 183 -1.32 29.78 -20.55
C PHE A 183 -2.47 29.18 -19.74
N VAL A 184 -2.12 28.44 -18.69
CA VAL A 184 -3.09 27.79 -17.82
C VAL A 184 -3.03 28.43 -16.45
N ALA A 185 -4.16 29.00 -16.02
CA ALA A 185 -4.34 29.56 -14.70
C ALA A 185 -4.86 28.48 -13.73
N TYR A 186 -4.19 28.36 -12.58
CA TYR A 186 -4.54 27.46 -11.49
C TYR A 186 -5.17 28.26 -10.34
N PHE A 187 -6.42 27.95 -10.05
CA PHE A 187 -7.25 28.64 -9.07
C PHE A 187 -7.44 27.77 -7.82
N LEU A 188 -7.18 28.34 -6.65
CA LEU A 188 -7.42 27.71 -5.36
C LEU A 188 -8.65 28.31 -4.68
N PRO A 189 -9.48 27.49 -4.01
CA PRO A 189 -10.64 28.00 -3.29
C PRO A 189 -10.21 28.86 -2.10
N MET A 190 -11.02 29.87 -1.78
CA MET A 190 -10.92 30.57 -0.50
C MET A 190 -11.52 29.75 0.64
N GLU A 191 -11.17 30.08 1.88
CA GLU A 191 -11.62 29.35 3.07
C GLU A 191 -13.15 29.32 3.20
N GLU A 192 -13.82 30.43 2.87
CA GLU A 192 -15.29 30.51 2.86
C GLU A 192 -15.91 29.54 1.82
N THR A 193 -15.28 29.45 0.66
CA THR A 193 -15.70 28.55 -0.43
C THR A 193 -15.52 27.08 -0.04
N LYS A 194 -14.42 26.74 0.65
CA LYS A 194 -14.21 25.38 1.18
C LYS A 194 -15.33 24.98 2.15
N GLN A 195 -15.74 25.90 3.03
CA GLN A 195 -16.79 25.63 4.00
C GLN A 195 -18.14 25.41 3.31
N LEU A 196 -18.50 26.25 2.35
CA LEU A 196 -19.70 26.06 1.52
C LEU A 196 -19.65 24.72 0.78
N ARG A 197 -18.51 24.36 0.19
CA ARG A 197 -18.33 23.09 -0.51
C ARG A 197 -18.43 21.87 0.41
N ARG A 198 -17.99 21.98 1.67
CA ARG A 198 -18.20 20.95 2.69
C ARG A 198 -19.69 20.78 2.99
N LEU A 199 -20.43 21.87 3.18
CA LEU A 199 -21.88 21.84 3.42
C LEU A 199 -22.66 21.26 2.22
N ASP A 200 -22.28 21.64 0.99
CA ASP A 200 -22.85 21.10 -0.25
C ASP A 200 -22.64 19.57 -0.32
N SER A 201 -21.44 19.11 0.05
CA SER A 201 -21.10 17.68 0.09
C SER A 201 -21.95 16.92 1.13
N GLU A 202 -22.15 17.49 2.31
CA GLU A 202 -22.99 16.91 3.37
C GLU A 202 -24.47 16.84 2.96
N THR A 203 -24.97 17.89 2.31
CA THR A 203 -26.35 17.97 1.80
C THR A 203 -26.56 17.18 0.51
N LYS A 204 -25.48 16.70 -0.12
CA LYS A 204 -25.47 15.99 -1.41
C LYS A 204 -26.03 16.81 -2.58
N ILE A 205 -25.88 18.14 -2.50
CA ILE A 205 -26.25 19.08 -3.56
C ILE A 205 -24.95 19.48 -4.29
N PRO A 206 -24.91 19.58 -5.62
CA PRO A 206 -23.68 19.90 -6.34
C PRO A 206 -23.18 21.33 -6.07
N TYR A 207 -24.10 22.30 -6.03
CA TYR A 207 -23.87 23.71 -5.72
C TYR A 207 -25.17 24.31 -5.15
N THR A 208 -25.03 25.17 -4.14
CA THR A 208 -26.14 25.93 -3.59
C THR A 208 -26.54 27.04 -4.56
N GLU A 209 -27.82 27.09 -4.92
CA GLU A 209 -28.37 28.09 -5.84
C GLU A 209 -28.29 29.50 -5.22
N GLY A 210 -27.61 30.43 -5.89
CA GLY A 210 -27.42 31.81 -5.41
C GLY A 210 -26.19 32.04 -4.52
N ALA A 211 -25.42 30.99 -4.19
CA ALA A 211 -24.15 31.15 -3.47
C ALA A 211 -23.01 31.55 -4.43
N ALA A 212 -22.15 32.47 -3.99
CA ALA A 212 -20.92 32.84 -4.70
C ALA A 212 -19.75 31.99 -4.18
N TYR A 213 -19.04 31.32 -5.09
CA TYR A 213 -17.85 30.54 -4.78
C TYR A 213 -16.64 31.30 -5.30
N GLU A 214 -15.84 31.83 -4.38
CA GLU A 214 -14.69 32.66 -4.68
C GLU A 214 -13.40 31.84 -4.74
N TYR A 215 -12.64 32.06 -5.81
CA TYR A 215 -11.36 31.40 -6.06
C TYR A 215 -10.27 32.45 -6.29
N GLU A 216 -9.08 32.16 -5.77
CA GLU A 216 -7.90 32.99 -5.92
C GLU A 216 -6.98 32.41 -6.99
N LEU A 217 -6.43 33.27 -7.86
CA LEU A 217 -5.39 32.86 -8.80
C LEU A 217 -4.11 32.54 -8.01
N ALA A 218 -3.72 31.28 -7.96
CA ALA A 218 -2.54 30.85 -7.22
C ALA A 218 -1.28 30.85 -8.09
N ARG A 219 -1.37 30.29 -9.29
CA ARG A 219 -0.23 30.13 -10.21
C ARG A 219 -0.67 30.14 -11.67
N GLU A 220 0.27 30.53 -12.54
CA GLU A 220 0.14 30.46 -13.99
C GLU A 220 1.19 29.49 -14.52
N TYR A 221 0.78 28.64 -15.46
CA TYR A 221 1.62 27.60 -16.04
C TYR A 221 1.66 27.69 -17.56
N ASN A 222 2.86 27.51 -18.11
CA ASN A 222 3.03 27.13 -19.50
C ASN A 222 2.80 25.61 -19.60
N TRP A 223 2.14 25.18 -20.68
CA TRP A 223 1.73 23.78 -20.82
C TRP A 223 2.17 23.21 -22.17
N ASN A 224 2.27 21.88 -22.23
CA ASN A 224 2.61 21.17 -23.45
C ASN A 224 1.69 19.94 -23.60
N VAL A 225 1.02 19.81 -24.75
CA VAL A 225 0.19 18.66 -25.07
C VAL A 225 1.07 17.51 -25.53
N LYS A 226 1.10 16.41 -24.77
CA LYS A 226 1.64 15.14 -25.26
C LYS A 226 0.53 14.30 -25.90
N ASN A 227 0.63 14.07 -27.20
CA ASN A 227 -0.31 13.25 -27.97
C ASN A 227 0.31 11.91 -28.39
N LYS A 228 -0.54 10.92 -28.72
CA LYS A 228 -0.13 9.58 -29.21
C LYS A 228 0.79 9.61 -30.44
N SER A 229 0.78 10.70 -31.20
CA SER A 229 1.67 10.90 -32.36
C SER A 229 3.09 11.33 -31.99
N MET A 230 3.38 11.62 -30.72
CA MET A 230 4.72 12.00 -30.26
C MET A 230 5.55 10.76 -29.93
N ALA A 231 6.85 10.81 -30.27
CA ALA A 231 7.78 9.68 -30.14
C ALA A 231 7.96 9.14 -28.71
N ASN A 232 7.68 9.95 -27.68
CA ASN A 232 7.80 9.59 -26.26
C ASN A 232 6.44 9.53 -25.55
N TYR A 233 5.39 9.13 -26.26
CA TYR A 233 4.07 9.00 -25.65
C TYR A 233 3.98 7.72 -24.82
N GLU A 234 3.75 7.88 -23.52
CA GLU A 234 3.43 6.79 -22.60
C GLU A 234 1.90 6.66 -22.48
N GLU A 235 1.40 5.44 -22.63
CA GLU A 235 -0.03 5.15 -22.46
C GLU A 235 -0.39 5.14 -20.97
N ASN A 236 -1.02 6.22 -20.52
CA ASN A 236 -1.49 6.33 -19.14
C ASN A 236 -2.94 5.81 -19.01
N TYR A 237 -3.14 4.92 -18.06
CA TYR A 237 -4.45 4.38 -17.70
C TYR A 237 -4.94 5.07 -16.42
N CYS A 238 -6.17 5.58 -16.44
CA CYS A 238 -6.79 6.18 -15.26
C CYS A 238 -7.79 5.19 -14.65
N PHE A 239 -7.68 4.99 -13.34
CA PHE A 239 -8.57 4.13 -12.57
C PHE A 239 -9.38 4.98 -11.59
N ILE A 240 -10.70 4.87 -11.64
CA ILE A 240 -11.60 5.55 -10.72
C ILE A 240 -12.19 4.52 -9.77
N PHE A 241 -12.10 4.79 -8.46
CA PHE A 241 -12.79 4.01 -7.46
C PHE A 241 -14.24 4.49 -7.34
N ARG A 242 -15.19 3.58 -7.53
CA ARG A 242 -16.61 3.88 -7.29
C ARG A 242 -17.21 2.83 -6.39
N ASN A 243 -18.06 3.27 -5.47
CA ASN A 243 -18.90 2.36 -4.70
C ASN A 243 -20.08 2.00 -5.60
N ASP A 244 -20.16 0.73 -6.00
CA ASP A 244 -21.30 0.25 -6.76
C ASP A 244 -22.48 0.09 -5.80
N VAL A 245 -23.49 0.97 -5.95
CA VAL A 245 -24.65 1.03 -5.04
C VAL A 245 -25.47 -0.26 -5.12
N GLU A 246 -25.49 -0.92 -6.28
CA GLU A 246 -26.28 -2.14 -6.49
C GLU A 246 -25.67 -3.38 -5.86
N ARG A 247 -24.34 -3.45 -5.78
CA ARG A 247 -23.61 -4.63 -5.29
C ARG A 247 -22.94 -4.44 -3.94
N ASN A 248 -23.03 -3.24 -3.37
CA ASN A 248 -22.35 -2.85 -2.13
C ASN A 248 -20.87 -3.25 -2.10
N THR A 249 -20.22 -3.23 -3.26
CA THR A 249 -18.80 -3.58 -3.44
C THR A 249 -18.08 -2.41 -4.09
N ARG A 250 -16.85 -2.17 -3.63
CA ARG A 250 -15.96 -1.18 -4.23
C ARG A 250 -15.46 -1.77 -5.53
N VAL A 251 -15.67 -1.05 -6.63
CA VAL A 251 -15.21 -1.47 -7.96
C VAL A 251 -14.24 -0.43 -8.49
N VAL A 252 -13.23 -0.93 -9.19
CA VAL A 252 -12.31 -0.06 -9.93
C VAL A 252 -12.83 0.04 -11.35
N ARG A 253 -13.05 1.26 -11.82
CA ARG A 253 -13.43 1.51 -13.20
C ARG A 253 -12.24 2.04 -13.99
N MET A 254 -11.93 1.37 -15.09
CA MET A 254 -10.88 1.82 -16.00
C MET A 254 -11.46 2.82 -16.99
N LEU A 255 -10.91 4.03 -16.99
CA LEU A 255 -11.09 5.01 -18.06
C LEU A 255 -9.88 4.96 -18.98
N MET A 256 -10.12 4.73 -20.26
CA MET A 256 -9.10 4.95 -21.26
C MET A 256 -9.11 6.43 -21.65
N LEU A 257 -7.97 7.11 -21.49
CA LEU A 257 -7.77 8.47 -21.98
C LEU A 257 -7.74 8.47 -23.51
N TYR A 258 -8.90 8.57 -24.14
CA TYR A 258 -9.01 8.76 -25.58
C TYR A 258 -9.58 10.13 -25.92
N ARG A 259 -8.83 10.83 -26.79
CA ARG A 259 -9.26 11.80 -27.80
C ARG A 259 -9.16 13.29 -27.43
N LEU A 260 -8.66 14.03 -28.43
CA LEU A 260 -8.40 15.47 -28.50
C LEU A 260 -9.55 16.30 -27.90
N ILE A 261 -9.24 17.13 -26.89
CA ILE A 261 -10.20 18.06 -26.29
C ILE A 261 -10.21 19.35 -27.09
N ARG A 262 -11.39 19.75 -27.59
CA ARG A 262 -11.64 21.07 -28.20
C ARG A 262 -12.32 22.07 -27.26
N GLU A 263 -12.92 21.60 -26.16
CA GLU A 263 -13.40 22.45 -25.06
C GLU A 263 -13.25 21.70 -23.73
N VAL A 264 -12.53 22.33 -22.79
CA VAL A 264 -12.16 21.76 -21.50
C VAL A 264 -13.22 22.14 -20.47
N VAL A 265 -14.07 21.20 -20.08
CA VAL A 265 -14.66 21.17 -18.73
C VAL A 265 -13.96 20.04 -18.01
N LEU A 266 -12.78 20.34 -17.44
CA LEU A 266 -11.96 19.35 -16.73
C LEU A 266 -12.55 19.13 -15.33
N SER A 267 -13.12 17.95 -15.10
CA SER A 267 -13.20 17.41 -13.74
C SER A 267 -11.81 16.87 -13.40
N VAL A 268 -11.03 17.62 -12.62
CA VAL A 268 -9.68 17.23 -12.23
C VAL A 268 -9.80 16.08 -11.22
N LEU A 269 -9.44 14.87 -11.64
CA LEU A 269 -9.43 13.70 -10.77
C LEU A 269 -8.01 13.52 -10.24
N PHE A 270 -7.77 13.97 -9.01
CA PHE A 270 -6.51 13.73 -8.30
C PHE A 270 -6.50 12.29 -7.79
N CYS A 271 -5.65 11.44 -8.38
CA CYS A 271 -5.27 10.17 -7.77
C CYS A 271 -4.15 10.44 -6.75
N PHE A 272 -4.44 10.24 -5.46
CA PHE A 272 -3.46 10.04 -4.41
C PHE A 272 -3.38 8.55 -4.05
#